data_AF-A0A7W4ULU8-F1
#
_entry.id   AF-A0A7W4ULU8-F1
#
_cell.length_a   1.000
_cell.length_b   1.000
_cell.length_c   1.000
_cell.angle_alpha   90.00
_cell.angle_beta   90.00
_cell.angle_gamma   90.00
#
_symmetry.space_group_name_H-M   'P 1'
#
loop_
_entity.id
_entity.type
_entity.pdbx_description
1 polymer ?
#
loop_
_entity_poly.entity_id
_entity_poly.type
_entity_poly.pdbx_seq_one_letter_code
_entity_poly.pdbx_strand_id
1 'polypeptide(L)' 'MPRLNAAARTTLRNAGLGPTAWSKLHGGTTATDWRGDACGCPDDRCAGHHHDTTETCGCLEVLIRHALPVST' A
#
# COMPACT_ATOMS: atom_id res chain seq x y z
N MET A 1 -6.25 -13.92 -3.78
CA MET A 1 -6.45 -12.90 -2.72
C MET A 1 -5.31 -11.91 -2.81
N PRO A 2 -5.54 -10.59 -2.66
CA PRO A 2 -4.45 -9.63 -2.61
C PRO A 2 -3.54 -10.06 -1.46
N ARG A 3 -2.23 -10.11 -1.70
CA ARG A 3 -1.25 -10.51 -0.67
C ARG A 3 -1.11 -9.48 0.45
N LEU A 4 -1.89 -8.40 0.48
CA LEU A 4 -1.87 -7.45 1.60
C LEU A 4 -1.97 -8.21 2.92
N ASN A 5 -1.07 -7.93 3.86
CA ASN A 5 -1.12 -8.51 5.18
C ASN A 5 -2.17 -7.81 6.05
N ALA A 6 -2.41 -8.32 7.25
CA ALA A 6 -3.43 -7.77 8.15
C ALA A 6 -3.13 -6.32 8.59
N ALA A 7 -1.84 -5.97 8.75
CA ALA A 7 -1.41 -4.63 9.10
C ALA A 7 -1.72 -3.64 7.96
N ALA A 8 -1.32 -3.95 6.73
CA ALA A 8 -1.58 -3.12 5.56
C ALA A 8 -3.08 -2.89 5.33
N ARG A 9 -3.90 -3.94 5.48
CA ARG A 9 -5.36 -3.80 5.42
C ARG A 9 -5.92 -2.88 6.50
N THR A 10 -5.36 -2.93 7.71
CA THR A 10 -5.76 -2.07 8.82
C THR A 10 -5.36 -0.62 8.57
N THR A 11 -4.12 -0.37 8.11
CA THR A 11 -3.63 0.96 7.75
C THR A 11 -4.49 1.59 6.66
N LEU A 12 -4.81 0.87 5.58
CA LEU A 12 -5.71 1.34 4.53
C LEU A 12 -7.10 1.69 5.08
N ARG A 13 -7.70 0.79 5.88
CA ARG A 13 -9.02 1.03 6.48
C ARG A 13 -9.03 2.26 7.36
N ASN A 14 -7.99 2.47 8.17
CA ASN A 14 -7.87 3.63 9.04
C ASN A 14 -7.76 4.95 8.24
N ALA A 15 -7.26 4.88 7.00
CA ALA A 15 -7.21 5.99 6.06
C ALA A 15 -8.49 6.13 5.19
N GLY A 16 -9.55 5.37 5.48
CA GLY A 16 -10.78 5.38 4.68
C GLY A 16 -10.65 4.70 3.32
N LEU A 17 -9.58 3.92 3.09
CA LEU A 17 -9.30 3.25 1.84
C LEU A 17 -9.54 1.74 1.95
N GLY A 18 -10.19 1.17 0.91
CA GLY A 18 -10.25 -0.27 0.70
C GLY A 18 -9.14 -0.75 -0.25
N PRO A 19 -8.79 -2.05 -0.26
CA PRO A 19 -7.79 -2.61 -1.18
C PRO A 19 -8.04 -2.29 -2.66
N THR A 20 -9.30 -2.31 -3.11
CA THR A 20 -9.66 -1.93 -4.48
C THR A 20 -9.41 -0.46 -4.77
N ALA A 21 -9.75 0.43 -3.82
CA ALA A 21 -9.51 1.87 -3.99
C ALA A 21 -8.01 2.15 -4.04
N TRP A 22 -7.23 1.51 -3.17
CA TRP A 22 -5.77 1.60 -3.17
C TRP A 22 -5.15 1.13 -4.48
N SER A 23 -5.56 -0.04 -4.98
CA SER A 23 -5.13 -0.56 -6.28
C SER A 23 -5.41 0.42 -7.42
N LYS A 24 -6.61 1.03 -7.44
CA LYS A 24 -7.00 2.02 -8.45
C LYS A 24 -6.16 3.29 -8.43
N LEU A 25 -5.75 3.77 -7.25
CA LEU A 25 -4.85 4.92 -7.13
C LEU A 25 -3.48 4.68 -7.79
N HIS A 26 -3.10 3.41 -7.99
CA HIS A 26 -1.84 3.00 -8.58
C HIS A 26 -2.00 2.30 -9.94
N GLY A 27 -3.13 2.53 -10.63
CA GLY A 27 -3.34 2.05 -12.00
C GLY A 27 -3.89 0.63 -12.15
N GLY A 28 -4.21 -0.05 -11.04
CA GLY A 28 -4.94 -1.32 -11.06
C GLY A 28 -6.45 -1.14 -11.26
N THR A 29 -7.18 -2.22 -11.54
CA THR A 29 -8.65 -2.17 -11.72
C THR A 29 -9.41 -2.82 -10.56
N THR A 30 -8.81 -3.84 -9.93
CA THR A 30 -9.38 -4.61 -8.82
C THR A 30 -8.39 -4.72 -7.66
N ALA A 31 -8.85 -5.15 -6.48
CA ALA A 31 -7.96 -5.43 -5.35
C ALA A 31 -6.89 -6.49 -5.66
N THR A 32 -7.13 -7.39 -6.61
CA THR A 32 -6.19 -8.45 -6.99
C THR A 32 -5.15 -8.01 -8.01
N ASP A 33 -5.34 -6.86 -8.68
CA ASP A 33 -4.36 -6.29 -9.62
C ASP A 33 -3.24 -5.53 -8.91
N TRP A 34 -3.28 -5.54 -7.59
CA TRP A 34 -2.27 -4.96 -6.73
C TRP A 34 -0.86 -5.44 -7.13
N ARG A 35 0.02 -4.48 -7.39
CA ARG A 35 1.45 -4.66 -7.63
C ARG A 35 2.22 -4.41 -6.34
N GLY A 36 3.43 -4.94 -6.23
CA GLY A 36 4.23 -4.85 -5.03
C GLY A 36 3.97 -5.97 -4.04
N ASP A 37 4.24 -5.69 -2.76
CA ASP A 37 4.29 -6.70 -1.72
C ASP A 37 3.10 -6.60 -0.73
N ALA A 38 3.02 -7.56 0.17
CA ALA A 38 2.04 -7.69 1.23
C ALA A 38 1.98 -6.48 2.18
N CYS A 39 3.03 -5.67 2.23
CA CYS A 39 3.07 -4.45 3.03
C CYS A 39 2.19 -3.31 2.49
N GLY A 40 1.69 -3.39 1.25
CA GLY A 40 0.90 -2.31 0.65
C GLY A 40 1.72 -1.24 -0.10
N CYS A 41 3.01 -1.49 -0.37
CA CYS A 41 3.80 -0.74 -1.34
C CYS A 41 3.49 -1.15 -2.79
N PRO A 42 3.18 -0.24 -3.73
CA PRO A 42 2.80 -0.58 -5.10
C PRO A 42 3.99 -0.97 -6.00
N ASP A 43 5.23 -0.81 -5.51
CA ASP A 43 6.46 -1.18 -6.22
C ASP A 43 6.82 -2.66 -5.95
N ASP A 44 6.92 -3.46 -7.00
CA ASP A 44 7.35 -4.87 -6.98
C ASP A 44 8.76 -5.07 -6.40
N ARG A 45 9.56 -4.00 -6.30
CA ARG A 45 10.94 -4.04 -5.79
C ARG A 45 11.06 -3.64 -4.31
N CYS A 46 9.95 -3.59 -3.57
CA CYS A 46 9.85 -3.05 -2.21
C CYS A 46 11.06 -3.32 -1.28
N ALA A 47 11.30 -4.58 -0.89
CA ALA A 47 12.40 -4.96 -0.01
C ALA A 47 13.73 -5.07 -0.77
N GLY A 48 14.81 -4.54 -0.19
CA GLY A 48 16.14 -4.47 -0.82
C GLY A 48 16.31 -3.33 -1.82
N HIS A 49 15.27 -2.51 -2.04
CA HIS A 49 15.35 -1.30 -2.87
C HIS A 49 15.05 -0.03 -2.08
N HIS A 50 13.89 0.04 -1.43
CA HIS A 50 13.46 1.23 -0.67
C HIS A 50 13.70 1.10 0.83
N HIS A 51 13.74 -0.12 1.35
CA HIS A 51 14.12 -0.44 2.72
C HIS A 51 14.91 -1.74 2.75
N ASP A 52 15.66 -1.99 3.82
CA ASP A 52 16.39 -3.25 3.96
C ASP A 52 15.42 -4.44 4.12
N THR A 53 15.85 -5.64 3.71
CA THR A 53 15.03 -6.86 3.82
C THR A 53 14.68 -7.25 5.27
N THR A 54 15.42 -6.75 6.25
CA THR A 54 15.20 -6.98 7.68
C THR A 54 14.35 -5.89 8.33
N GLU A 55 14.13 -4.76 7.66
CA GLU A 55 13.35 -3.63 8.19
C GLU A 55 11.87 -3.74 7.87
N THR A 56 11.05 -3.14 8.75
CA THR A 56 9.62 -3.02 8.49
C THR A 56 9.37 -1.98 7.41
N CYS A 57 8.62 -2.34 6.38
CA CYS A 57 8.22 -1.41 5.33
C CYS A 57 7.28 -0.32 5.89
N GLY A 58 7.67 0.95 5.77
CA GLY A 58 6.85 2.12 6.11
C GLY A 58 6.26 2.88 4.92
N CYS A 59 6.37 2.32 3.71
CA CYS A 59 5.97 3.00 2.48
C CYS A 59 4.47 3.26 2.41
N LEU A 60 3.64 2.35 2.93
CA LEU A 60 2.19 2.46 2.85
C LEU A 60 1.69 3.74 3.54
N GLU A 61 2.11 4.02 4.78
CA GLU A 61 1.71 5.23 5.50
C GLU A 61 2.16 6.50 4.77
N VAL A 62 3.38 6.50 4.23
CA VAL A 62 3.92 7.64 3.48
C VAL A 62 3.10 7.87 2.21
N LEU A 63 2.84 6.84 1.42
CA LEU A 63 2.10 6.97 0.17
C LEU A 63 0.65 7.39 0.41
N ILE A 64 -0.02 6.89 1.44
CA ILE A 64 -1.36 7.33 1.82
C ILE A 64 -1.39 8.83 2.11
N ARG A 65 -0.41 9.35 2.86
CA ARG A 65 -0.31 10.79 3.16
C ARG A 65 -0.10 11.66 1.92
N HIS A 66 0.55 11.13 0.88
CA HIS A 66 0.75 11.84 -0.39
C HIS A 66 -0.45 11.70 -1.33
N ALA A 67 -1.14 10.56 -1.30
CA ALA A 67 -2.26 10.25 -2.18
C ALA A 67 -3.59 10.88 -1.74
N LEU A 68 -3.75 11.15 -0.44
CA LEU A 68 -4.93 11.80 0.12
C LEU A 68 -4.68 13.30 0.28
N PRO A 69 -5.61 14.18 -0.15
CA PRO A 69 -5.51 15.60 0.14
C PRO A 69 -5.54 15.83 1.65
N VAL A 70 -4.68 16.71 2.16
CA VAL A 70 -4.74 17.15 3.55
C VAL A 70 -6.04 17.93 3.73
N SER A 71 -6.99 17.41 4.51
CA SER A 71 -8.16 18.20 4.90
C SER A 71 -7.70 19.30 5.87
N THR A 72 -7.73 20.55 5.40
CA THR A 72 -7.61 21.78 6.21
C THR A 72 -8.77 21.95 7.16
#